data_AF-A0A5W8NHU9-F1
#
_entry.id   AF-A0A5W8NHU9-F1
#
_cell.length_a   1.000
_cell.length_b   1.000
_cell.length_c   1.000
_cell.angle_alpha   90.00
_cell.angle_beta   90.00
_cell.angle_gamma   90.00
#
_symmetry.space_group_name_H-M   'P 1'
#
loop_
_entity.id
_entity.type
_entity.pdbx_description
1 polymer ?
#
loop_
_entity_poly.entity_id
_entity_poly.type
_entity_poly.pdbx_seq_one_letter_code
_entity_poly.pdbx_strand_id
1 'polypeptide(L)' 'MSKIKYPMTTAAIFNDVVYPLHFDNAGKVRQEMEGAVNWFCRWCNEEKDAVKVRLLVSCWGQYLIYEQVIREAA' A
#
# COMPACT_ATOMS: atom_id res chain seq x y z
N MET A 1 10.16 5.86 10.20
CA MET A 1 11.39 5.05 10.17
C MET A 1 12.19 5.45 8.93
N SER A 2 13.48 5.10 8.83
CA SER A 2 14.39 5.72 7.85
C SER A 2 14.38 5.11 6.44
N LYS A 3 13.20 4.88 5.84
CA LYS A 3 12.92 4.37 4.47
C LYS A 3 12.59 2.88 4.36
N ILE A 4 11.74 2.57 3.38
CA ILE A 4 11.44 1.20 2.90
C ILE A 4 12.73 0.60 2.31
N LYS A 5 13.02 -0.67 2.62
CA LYS A 5 14.17 -1.43 2.12
C LYS A 5 13.65 -2.35 1.03
N TYR A 6 14.41 -2.45 -0.04
CA TYR A 6 14.05 -3.20 -1.23
C TYR A 6 15.00 -4.41 -1.43
N PRO A 7 14.56 -5.50 -2.06
CA PRO A 7 13.17 -5.79 -2.43
C PRO A 7 12.33 -6.17 -1.20
N MET A 8 11.03 -5.89 -1.25
CA MET A 8 10.11 -6.23 -0.17
C MET A 8 8.80 -6.80 -0.70
N THR A 9 8.41 -7.95 -0.16
CA THR A 9 7.04 -8.48 -0.33
C THR A 9 6.24 -8.14 0.91
N THR A 10 5.09 -7.53 0.72
CA THR A 10 4.19 -7.06 1.79
C THR A 10 2.74 -7.24 1.36
N ALA A 11 1.81 -6.71 2.15
CA ALA A 11 0.40 -6.73 1.84
C ALA A 11 -0.24 -5.38 2.19
N ALA A 12 -1.15 -4.94 1.33
CA ALA A 12 -2.13 -3.91 1.62
C ALA A 12 -3.42 -4.56 2.13
N ILE A 13 -4.07 -3.89 3.07
CA ILE A 13 -5.24 -4.39 3.79
C ILE A 13 -6.30 -3.29 3.79
N PHE A 14 -7.52 -3.65 3.43
CA PHE A 14 -8.69 -2.78 3.48
C PHE A 14 -9.94 -3.62 3.69
N ASN A 15 -10.74 -3.30 4.70
CA ASN A 15 -11.97 -4.03 5.08
C ASN A 15 -11.78 -5.56 5.14
N ASP A 16 -10.77 -6.01 5.90
CA ASP A 16 -10.42 -7.43 6.08
C ASP A 16 -9.99 -8.17 4.79
N VAL A 17 -9.91 -7.47 3.66
CA VAL A 17 -9.38 -7.99 2.40
C VAL A 17 -7.90 -7.67 2.30
N VAL A 18 -7.12 -8.67 1.90
CA VAL A 18 -5.66 -8.58 1.78
C VAL A 18 -5.26 -8.64 0.32
N TYR A 19 -4.42 -7.70 -0.11
CA TYR A 19 -3.85 -7.62 -1.45
C TYR A 19 -2.31 -7.67 -1.36
N PRO A 20 -1.64 -8.67 -1.95
CA PRO A 20 -0.18 -8.76 -1.91
C PRO A 20 0.47 -7.65 -2.73
N LEU A 21 1.57 -7.10 -2.20
CA LEU A 21 2.35 -6.04 -2.81
C LEU A 21 3.81 -6.47 -2.94
N HIS A 22 4.46 -6.02 -4.00
CA HIS A 22 5.89 -6.24 -4.20
C HIS A 22 6.62 -4.94 -4.53
N PHE A 23 7.45 -4.47 -3.60
CA PHE A 23 8.26 -3.28 -3.79
C PHE A 23 9.67 -3.66 -4.25
N ASP A 24 9.92 -3.52 -5.55
CA ASP A 24 11.25 -3.75 -6.15
C ASP A 24 12.22 -2.60 -5.89
N ASN A 25 11.72 -1.37 -5.98
CA ASN A 25 12.48 -0.13 -5.84
C ASN A 25 11.53 1.05 -5.61
N ALA A 26 12.09 2.16 -5.14
CA ALA A 26 11.35 3.39 -4.85
C ALA A 26 10.47 3.89 -6.01
N GLY A 27 10.96 3.79 -7.25
CA GLY A 27 10.24 4.26 -8.44
C GLY A 27 8.96 3.47 -8.74
N LYS A 28 8.88 2.22 -8.29
CA LYS A 28 7.70 1.36 -8.50
C LYS A 28 6.69 1.37 -7.36
N VAL A 29 7.05 1.88 -6.17
CA VAL A 29 6.15 1.85 -5.00
C VAL A 29 4.82 2.57 -5.29
N ARG A 30 4.87 3.74 -5.91
CA ARG A 30 3.64 4.48 -6.26
C ARG A 30 2.75 3.66 -7.21
N GLN A 31 3.33 3.02 -8.22
CA GLN A 31 2.59 2.21 -9.19
C GLN A 31 1.90 1.03 -8.50
N GLU A 32 2.62 0.30 -7.65
CA GLU A 32 2.10 -0.84 -6.89
C GLU A 32 0.97 -0.42 -5.93
N MET A 33 1.16 0.69 -5.22
CA MET A 33 0.17 1.25 -4.31
C MET A 33 -1.10 1.70 -5.05
N GLU A 34 -0.96 2.38 -6.19
CA GLU A 34 -2.12 2.76 -7.02
C GLU A 34 -2.83 1.53 -7.60
N GLY A 35 -2.08 0.49 -7.97
CA GLY A 35 -2.62 -0.81 -8.38
C GLY A 35 -3.50 -1.42 -7.30
N ALA A 36 -2.99 -1.51 -6.07
CA ALA A 36 -3.76 -2.01 -4.93
C ALA A 36 -5.01 -1.19 -4.65
N VAL A 37 -4.90 0.16 -4.62
CA VAL A 37 -6.07 1.04 -4.41
C VAL A 37 -7.13 0.81 -5.49
N ASN A 38 -6.74 0.78 -6.76
CA ASN A 38 -7.70 0.55 -7.86
C ASN A 38 -8.36 -0.84 -7.76
N TRP A 39 -7.61 -1.85 -7.32
CA TRP A 39 -8.15 -3.18 -7.08
C TRP A 39 -9.19 -3.16 -5.94
N PHE A 40 -8.88 -2.53 -4.80
CA PHE A 40 -9.82 -2.40 -3.68
C PHE A 40 -11.07 -1.58 -4.04
N CYS A 41 -10.95 -0.51 -4.82
CA CYS A 41 -12.11 0.24 -5.31
C CYS A 41 -13.08 -0.66 -6.08
N ARG A 42 -12.54 -1.53 -6.96
CA ARG A 42 -13.34 -2.47 -7.75
C ARG A 42 -13.92 -3.60 -6.91
N TRP A 43 -13.12 -4.14 -5.99
CA TRP A 43 -13.51 -5.28 -5.16
C TRP A 43 -14.54 -4.91 -4.09
N CYS A 44 -14.30 -3.80 -3.39
CA CYS A 44 -15.15 -3.35 -2.28
C CYS A 44 -16.26 -2.38 -2.72
N ASN A 45 -16.28 -1.95 -3.99
CA ASN A 45 -17.19 -0.93 -4.52
C ASN A 45 -17.12 0.39 -3.72
N GLU A 46 -15.89 0.85 -3.46
CA GLU A 46 -15.59 2.00 -2.61
C GLU A 46 -14.84 3.09 -3.39
N GLU A 47 -15.03 4.34 -2.97
CA GLU A 47 -14.36 5.48 -3.61
C GLU A 47 -12.85 5.48 -3.36
N LYS A 48 -12.09 6.00 -4.33
CA LYS A 48 -10.61 6.00 -4.29
C LYS A 48 -10.05 6.68 -3.05
N ASP A 49 -10.64 7.80 -2.64
CA ASP A 49 -10.17 8.55 -1.49
C ASP A 49 -10.53 7.86 -0.18
N ALA A 50 -11.72 7.24 -0.10
CA ALA A 50 -12.10 6.41 1.05
C ALA A 50 -11.16 5.22 1.24
N VAL A 51 -10.78 4.55 0.13
CA VAL A 51 -9.79 3.46 0.17
C VAL A 51 -8.44 3.98 0.67
N LYS A 52 -7.89 5.05 0.08
CA LYS A 52 -6.56 5.57 0.48
C LYS A 52 -6.47 5.96 1.95
N VAL A 53 -7.54 6.50 2.52
CA VAL A 53 -7.58 6.94 3.94
C VAL A 53 -7.53 5.75 4.90
N ARG A 54 -8.15 4.63 4.55
CA ARG A 54 -8.31 3.46 5.44
C ARG A 54 -7.36 2.31 5.10
N LEU A 55 -6.69 2.37 3.95
CA LEU A 55 -5.73 1.37 3.52
C LEU A 55 -4.55 1.31 4.50
N LEU A 56 -4.22 0.10 4.94
CA LEU A 56 -3.03 -0.18 5.75
C LEU A 56 -2.08 -1.07 4.98
N VAL A 57 -0.78 -0.81 5.07
CA VAL A 57 0.27 -1.63 4.47
C VAL A 57 1.18 -2.20 5.54
N SER A 58 1.36 -3.52 5.52
CA SER A 58 2.12 -4.25 6.53
C SER A 58 3.64 -4.17 6.29
N CYS A 59 4.28 -3.11 6.73
CA CYS A 59 5.73 -2.94 6.61
C CYS A 59 6.49 -3.40 7.87
N TRP A 60 7.13 -4.58 7.81
CA TRP A 60 7.98 -5.17 8.88
C TRP A 60 7.38 -5.15 10.30
N GLY A 61 6.12 -5.60 10.42
CA GLY A 61 5.42 -5.64 11.71
C GLY A 61 4.80 -4.32 12.13
N GLN A 62 4.82 -3.30 11.27
CA GLN A 62 4.06 -2.07 11.42
C GLN A 62 3.00 -1.96 10.33
N TYR A 63 1.95 -1.19 10.61
CA TYR A 63 0.95 -0.82 9.62
C TYR A 63 1.10 0.65 9.27
N LEU A 64 1.42 0.91 8.00
CA LEU A 64 1.57 2.26 7.45
C LEU A 64 0.33 2.63 6.65
N ILE A 65 -0.13 3.87 6.81
CA ILE A 65 -1.17 4.43 5.92
C ILE A 65 -0.57 4.78 4.56
N TYR A 66 -1.42 4.92 3.55
CA TYR A 66 -1.00 5.23 2.16
C TYR A 66 0.05 6.35 2.07
N GLU A 67 -0.19 7.48 2.74
CA GLU A 67 0.73 8.64 2.69
C GLU A 67 2.08 8.35 3.32
N GLN A 68 2.12 7.57 4.41
CA GLN A 68 3.38 7.18 5.06
C GLN A 68 4.20 6.28 4.14
N VAL A 69 3.58 5.33 3.45
CA VAL A 69 4.27 4.47 2.47
C VAL A 69 4.90 5.31 1.36
N ILE A 70 4.14 6.25 0.79
CA ILE A 70 4.66 7.14 -0.26
C ILE A 70 5.81 8.01 0.25
N ARG A 71 5.73 8.51 1.49
CA ARG A 71 6.79 9.30 2.10
C ARG A 71 8.05 8.49 2.40
N GLU A 72 7.90 7.26 2.91
CA GLU A 72 9.02 6.39 3.26
C GLU A 72 9.64 5.68 2.04
N ALA A 73 8.94 5.70 0.89
CA ALA A 73 9.46 5.23 -0.37
C ALA A 73 10.44 6.22 -1.04
N ALA A 74 10.33 7.52 -0.75
CA ALA A 74 11.19 8.60 -1.27
C ALA A 74 12.56 8.63 -0.59
#